data_AF-A0A936QTV1-F1
#
_entry.id   AF-A0A936QTV1-F1
#
_cell.length_a   1.000
_cell.length_b   1.000
_cell.length_c   1.000
_cell.angle_alpha   90.00
_cell.angle_beta   90.00
_cell.angle_gamma   90.00
#
_symmetry.space_group_name_H-M   'P 1'
#
loop_
_entity.id
_entity.type
_entity.pdbx_description
1 polymer ?
#
loop_
_entity_poly.entity_id
_entity_poly.type
_entity_poly.pdbx_seq_one_letter_code
_entity_poly.pdbx_strand_id
1 'polypeptide(L)'
;MAIRRNKFFLLINAIKSVRETLAKRTKENMGIIEEDRLFNNLLSSQPLCFNFFGELYADHDFGLLVLKTFYPDLTKLVSVNFEFAPTINYTNDRSAFDIAFEVEAGNKKGLIGFECKYTDTFSFKPSKSPIFYGDEGNKNYDAYLSIYNKSKASFTKPYFDFVRSKDFNQLFRNQLISEALLQDNIYDFVRTGLFCYQDDDSATETAKTFKTMLSNPDNFQLIKYSDFISKVQRLELTWQQREWTMLLWAR
;
A
#
# COMPACT_ATOMS: atom_id res chain seq x y z
N MET A 1 -7.63 15.97 31.61
CA MET A 1 -8.52 16.29 30.49
C MET A 1 -8.05 15.50 29.26
N ALA A 2 -8.36 14.22 29.15
CA ALA A 2 -7.77 13.34 28.12
C ALA A 2 -8.67 12.15 27.78
N ILE A 3 -9.88 12.40 27.30
CA ILE A 3 -10.78 11.36 26.76
C ILE A 3 -11.54 11.92 25.54
N ARG A 4 -10.85 12.32 24.47
CA ARG A 4 -11.47 12.67 23.15
C ARG A 4 -10.49 12.54 21.96
N ARG A 5 -9.72 11.45 21.82
CA ARG A 5 -8.82 11.24 20.66
C ARG A 5 -8.96 9.91 19.90
N ASN A 6 -9.99 9.10 20.17
CA ASN A 6 -10.10 7.75 19.58
C ASN A 6 -11.31 7.55 18.63
N LYS A 7 -11.95 8.61 18.12
CA LYS A 7 -13.24 8.47 17.41
C LYS A 7 -13.20 7.70 16.08
N PHE A 8 -12.02 7.42 15.52
CA PHE A 8 -11.86 6.93 14.15
C PHE A 8 -11.16 5.58 14.01
N PHE A 9 -10.93 4.88 15.13
CA PHE A 9 -10.41 3.52 15.11
C PHE A 9 -11.47 2.56 15.63
N LEU A 10 -11.75 1.52 14.86
CA LEU A 10 -12.84 0.58 15.13
C LEU A 10 -12.50 -0.31 16.33
N LEU A 11 -11.24 -0.70 16.46
CA LEU A 11 -10.77 -1.61 17.51
C LEU A 11 -9.43 -1.17 18.11
N ILE A 12 -9.13 -1.74 19.28
CA ILE A 12 -7.92 -1.43 20.04
C ILE A 12 -6.65 -1.75 19.27
N ASN A 13 -6.66 -2.77 18.40
CA ASN A 13 -5.50 -3.17 17.60
C ASN A 13 -5.16 -2.13 16.53
N ALA A 14 -6.16 -1.49 15.92
CA ALA A 14 -5.92 -0.37 15.01
C ALA A 14 -5.33 0.86 15.74
N ILE A 15 -5.78 1.14 16.98
CA ILE A 15 -5.18 2.21 17.80
C ILE A 15 -3.75 1.86 18.20
N LYS A 16 -3.51 0.60 18.58
CA LYS A 16 -2.21 0.09 18.97
C LYS A 16 -1.22 0.17 17.80
N SER A 17 -1.62 -0.29 16.61
CA SER A 17 -0.76 -0.24 15.42
C SER A 17 -0.40 1.19 15.04
N VAL A 18 -1.34 2.14 15.14
CA VAL A 18 -1.05 3.58 14.98
C VAL A 18 0.02 4.06 15.96
N ARG A 19 -0.19 3.82 17.27
CA ARG A 19 0.73 4.30 18.31
C ARG A 19 2.13 3.73 18.16
N GLU A 20 2.22 2.43 17.87
CA GLU A 20 3.50 1.76 17.66
C GLU A 20 4.18 2.20 16.36
N THR A 21 3.42 2.42 15.29
CA THR A 21 3.95 2.97 14.03
C THR A 21 4.53 4.37 14.26
N LEU A 22 3.81 5.23 15.00
CA LEU A 22 4.30 6.57 15.36
C LEU A 22 5.54 6.50 16.27
N ALA A 23 5.56 5.60 17.25
CA ALA A 23 6.69 5.46 18.18
C ALA A 23 7.95 4.90 17.51
N LYS A 24 7.81 4.01 16.52
CA LYS A 24 8.92 3.44 15.75
C LYS A 24 9.56 4.42 14.77
N ARG A 25 8.93 5.59 14.52
CA ARG A 25 9.52 6.63 13.68
C ARG A 25 10.64 7.35 14.43
N THR A 26 11.89 7.03 14.09
CA THR A 26 13.00 7.96 14.24
C THR A 26 12.85 9.11 13.23
N LYS A 27 13.43 10.28 13.52
CA LYS A 27 13.35 11.52 12.71
C LYS A 27 13.77 11.36 11.22
N GLU A 28 14.28 10.20 10.82
CA GLU A 28 14.82 9.90 9.49
C GLU A 28 13.85 9.14 8.56
N ASN A 29 12.70 8.65 9.05
CA ASN A 29 11.74 7.92 8.21
C ASN A 29 10.87 8.84 7.34
N MET A 30 10.79 8.52 6.05
CA MET A 30 10.26 9.40 5.00
C MET A 30 8.73 9.37 4.78
N GLY A 31 7.99 8.46 5.41
CA GLY A 31 6.52 8.42 5.31
C GLY A 31 5.87 9.59 6.05
N ILE A 32 4.77 10.13 5.56
CA ILE A 32 4.07 11.27 6.19
C ILE A 32 2.76 10.77 6.82
N ILE A 33 2.75 10.62 8.14
CA ILE A 33 1.51 10.53 8.90
C ILE A 33 1.14 11.95 9.29
N GLU A 34 0.08 12.48 8.69
CA GLU A 34 -0.53 13.72 9.16
C GLU A 34 -1.39 13.36 10.38
N GLU A 35 -0.84 13.48 11.59
CA GLU A 35 -1.55 13.14 12.85
C GLU A 35 -2.93 13.80 12.93
N ASP A 36 -3.06 15.04 12.45
CA ASP A 36 -4.34 15.75 12.40
C ASP A 36 -5.36 15.09 11.45
N ARG A 37 -4.93 14.55 10.31
CA ARG A 37 -5.83 13.77 9.43
C ARG A 37 -6.21 12.44 10.06
N LEU A 38 -5.21 11.79 10.68
CA LEU A 38 -5.36 10.47 11.27
C LEU A 38 -6.45 10.42 12.36
N PHE A 39 -6.59 11.53 13.10
CA PHE A 39 -7.56 11.66 14.20
C PHE A 39 -8.75 12.58 13.92
N ASN A 40 -8.89 13.18 12.74
CA ASN A 40 -10.00 14.10 12.43
C ASN A 40 -10.67 13.92 11.06
N ASN A 41 -10.20 13.03 10.18
CA ASN A 41 -10.77 12.85 8.84
C ASN A 41 -11.22 11.41 8.56
N LEU A 42 -12.54 11.18 8.64
CA LEU A 42 -13.19 9.89 8.32
C LEU A 42 -13.04 9.46 6.86
N LEU A 43 -12.81 10.42 5.97
CA LEU A 43 -12.74 10.20 4.52
C LEU A 43 -11.30 9.98 4.03
N SER A 44 -10.32 9.94 4.93
CA SER A 44 -8.93 9.70 4.55
C SER A 44 -8.61 8.21 4.48
N SER A 45 -7.95 7.83 3.38
CA SER A 45 -7.37 6.49 3.15
C SER A 45 -6.45 6.00 4.27
N GLN A 46 -5.69 6.90 4.91
CA GLN A 46 -4.70 6.53 5.93
C GLN A 46 -5.33 5.92 7.21
N PRO A 47 -6.27 6.59 7.93
CA PRO A 47 -6.97 5.96 9.04
C PRO A 47 -7.74 4.69 8.64
N LEU A 48 -8.27 4.60 7.42
CA LEU A 48 -8.92 3.39 6.91
C LEU A 48 -7.93 2.23 6.79
N CYS A 49 -6.74 2.48 6.25
CA CYS A 49 -5.66 1.49 6.15
C CYS A 49 -5.38 0.84 7.53
N PHE A 50 -5.25 1.65 8.58
CA PHE A 50 -5.08 1.13 9.95
C PHE A 50 -6.27 0.30 10.45
N ASN A 51 -7.50 0.67 10.09
CA ASN A 51 -8.69 -0.12 10.47
C ASN A 51 -8.74 -1.47 9.75
N PHE A 52 -8.33 -1.53 8.48
CA PHE A 52 -8.31 -2.76 7.69
C PHE A 52 -7.15 -3.70 8.04
N PHE A 53 -6.02 -3.18 8.50
CA PHE A 53 -4.83 -4.02 8.70
C PHE A 53 -4.33 -4.07 10.15
N GLY A 54 -4.97 -3.36 11.08
CA GLY A 54 -4.60 -3.36 12.49
C GLY A 54 -4.72 -4.74 13.15
N GLU A 55 -5.73 -5.54 12.79
CA GLU A 55 -5.86 -6.92 13.28
C GLU A 55 -4.75 -7.82 12.73
N LEU A 56 -4.37 -7.64 11.45
CA LEU A 56 -3.28 -8.40 10.82
C LEU A 56 -1.92 -8.05 11.43
N TYR A 57 -1.74 -6.79 11.84
CA TYR A 57 -0.55 -6.34 12.57
C TYR A 57 -0.47 -6.97 13.97
N ALA A 58 -1.60 -7.16 14.65
CA ALA A 58 -1.65 -7.72 16.00
C ALA A 58 -1.52 -9.25 16.02
N ASP A 59 -2.01 -9.92 14.97
CA ASP A 59 -2.02 -11.38 14.84
C ASP A 59 -1.57 -11.79 13.42
N HIS A 60 -0.29 -12.16 13.30
CA HIS A 60 0.30 -12.54 12.03
C HIS A 60 -0.21 -13.89 11.50
N ASP A 61 -0.64 -14.81 12.36
CA ASP A 61 -1.19 -16.10 11.91
C ASP A 61 -2.56 -15.86 11.26
N PHE A 62 -3.40 -15.04 11.91
CA PHE A 62 -4.64 -14.56 11.30
C PHE A 62 -4.36 -13.77 10.01
N GLY A 63 -3.38 -12.87 10.03
CA GLY A 63 -3.03 -12.09 8.85
C GLY A 63 -2.52 -12.93 7.68
N LEU A 64 -1.79 -14.01 7.94
CA LEU A 64 -1.44 -14.98 6.92
C LEU A 64 -2.70 -15.64 6.32
N LEU A 65 -3.66 -16.07 7.14
CA LEU A 65 -4.92 -16.66 6.65
C LEU A 65 -5.68 -15.68 5.74
N VAL A 66 -5.74 -14.41 6.13
CA VAL A 66 -6.36 -13.34 5.33
C VAL A 66 -5.63 -13.16 4.00
N LEU A 67 -4.30 -12.99 4.02
CA LEU A 67 -3.50 -12.79 2.80
C LEU A 67 -3.59 -13.98 1.85
N LYS A 68 -3.67 -15.22 2.36
CA LYS A 68 -3.82 -16.44 1.54
C LYS A 68 -5.12 -16.50 0.74
N THR A 69 -6.13 -15.72 1.10
CA THR A 69 -7.36 -15.59 0.28
C THR A 69 -7.12 -14.86 -1.05
N PHE A 70 -5.99 -14.15 -1.18
CA PHE A 70 -5.54 -13.45 -2.38
C PHE A 70 -4.24 -14.04 -2.95
N TYR A 71 -3.37 -14.58 -2.09
CA TYR A 71 -2.06 -15.13 -2.43
C TYR A 71 -1.89 -16.53 -1.83
N PRO A 72 -2.46 -17.58 -2.45
CA PRO A 72 -2.53 -18.91 -1.85
C PRO A 72 -1.17 -19.56 -1.58
N ASP A 73 -0.13 -19.09 -2.26
CA ASP A 73 1.24 -19.59 -2.19
C ASP A 73 2.02 -19.12 -0.95
N LEU A 74 1.49 -18.14 -0.19
CA LEU A 74 2.14 -17.66 1.01
C LEU A 74 2.19 -18.74 2.11
N THR A 75 3.35 -18.83 2.74
CA THR A 75 3.62 -19.76 3.84
C THR A 75 3.79 -19.06 5.18
N LYS A 76 4.12 -17.76 5.18
CA LYS A 76 4.30 -16.99 6.43
C LYS A 76 4.07 -15.49 6.22
N LEU A 77 3.50 -14.84 7.23
CA LEU A 77 3.50 -13.39 7.38
C LEU A 77 4.56 -13.02 8.43
N VAL A 78 5.61 -12.34 8.01
CA VAL A 78 6.77 -11.96 8.85
C VAL A 78 6.47 -10.67 9.61
N SER A 79 5.97 -9.65 8.91
CA SER A 79 5.62 -8.37 9.53
C SER A 79 4.60 -7.58 8.71
N VAL A 80 3.85 -6.73 9.40
CA VAL A 80 2.94 -5.74 8.81
C VAL A 80 3.50 -4.34 9.08
N ASN A 81 3.73 -3.58 8.01
CA ASN A 81 4.40 -2.27 8.06
C ASN A 81 3.51 -1.19 7.43
N PHE A 82 2.96 -0.30 8.25
CA PHE A 82 2.24 0.88 7.76
C PHE A 82 3.21 1.95 7.28
N GLU A 83 2.86 2.68 6.23
CA GLU A 83 3.67 3.75 5.64
C GLU A 83 5.09 3.28 5.30
N PHE A 84 5.17 2.09 4.68
CA PHE A 84 6.42 1.44 4.39
C PHE A 84 7.14 2.18 3.26
N ALA A 85 8.34 2.69 3.59
CA ALA A 85 9.34 3.09 2.61
C ALA A 85 10.63 2.30 2.89
N PRO A 86 11.36 1.86 1.86
CA PRO A 86 12.67 1.26 2.04
C PRO A 86 13.63 2.23 2.74
N THR A 87 14.59 1.68 3.50
CA THR A 87 15.61 2.48 4.19
C THR A 87 16.46 3.30 3.21
N ILE A 88 16.75 2.74 2.03
CA ILE A 88 17.40 3.47 0.95
C ILE A 88 16.33 4.21 0.14
N ASN A 89 16.54 5.52 -0.06
CA ASN A 89 15.67 6.33 -0.90
C ASN A 89 15.98 6.14 -2.40
N TYR A 90 15.51 5.04 -2.98
CA TYR A 90 15.74 4.72 -4.39
C TYR A 90 15.10 5.72 -5.36
N THR A 91 13.92 6.24 -5.03
CA THR A 91 13.13 7.12 -5.90
C THR A 91 13.46 8.61 -5.72
N ASN A 92 14.37 8.96 -4.82
CA ASN A 92 14.72 10.34 -4.45
C ASN A 92 13.49 11.19 -4.02
N ASP A 93 12.47 10.54 -3.47
CA ASP A 93 11.27 11.19 -2.98
C ASP A 93 10.74 10.53 -1.70
N ARG A 94 9.51 10.88 -1.32
CA ARG A 94 8.86 10.37 -0.11
C ARG A 94 7.77 9.34 -0.44
N SER A 95 7.94 8.60 -1.54
CA SER A 95 7.01 7.52 -1.89
C SER A 95 7.08 6.42 -0.84
N ALA A 96 5.92 5.89 -0.47
CA ALA A 96 5.75 4.78 0.44
C ALA A 96 4.57 3.95 -0.04
N PHE A 97 4.49 2.69 0.37
CA PHE A 97 3.23 1.96 0.40
C PHE A 97 2.48 2.36 1.67
N ASP A 98 1.15 2.55 1.58
CA ASP A 98 0.34 2.81 2.78
C ASP A 98 0.40 1.62 3.75
N ILE A 99 0.49 0.41 3.20
CA ILE A 99 0.74 -0.83 3.94
C ILE A 99 1.65 -1.76 3.14
N ALA A 100 2.58 -2.43 3.83
CA ALA A 100 3.35 -3.50 3.26
C ALA A 100 3.42 -4.71 4.20
N PHE A 101 3.43 -5.91 3.61
CA PHE A 101 3.53 -7.19 4.29
C PHE A 101 4.84 -7.85 3.88
N GLU A 102 5.76 -8.05 4.82
CA GLU A 102 6.89 -8.96 4.59
C GLU A 102 6.40 -10.39 4.76
N VAL A 103 6.65 -11.22 3.76
CA VAL A 103 6.07 -12.57 3.66
C VAL A 103 7.11 -13.58 3.22
N GLU A 104 6.80 -14.86 3.42
CA GLU A 104 7.52 -15.97 2.79
C GLU A 104 6.57 -16.78 1.90
N ALA A 105 7.08 -17.27 0.77
CA ALA A 105 6.43 -18.25 -0.10
C ALA A 105 7.38 -19.45 -0.28
N GLY A 106 7.24 -20.45 0.59
CA GLY A 106 8.21 -21.52 0.72
C GLY A 106 9.52 -20.98 1.29
N ASN A 107 10.62 -21.08 0.53
CA ASN A 107 11.93 -20.55 0.91
C ASN A 107 12.23 -19.15 0.36
N LYS A 108 11.27 -18.52 -0.33
CA LYS A 108 11.44 -17.19 -0.93
C LYS A 108 10.92 -16.10 0.01
N LYS A 109 11.73 -15.08 0.26
CA LYS A 109 11.34 -13.87 0.98
C LYS A 109 10.67 -12.90 0.01
N GLY A 110 9.53 -12.33 0.40
CA GLY A 110 8.83 -11.36 -0.43
C GLY A 110 8.26 -10.19 0.32
N LEU A 111 7.82 -9.20 -0.46
CA LEU A 111 7.09 -8.04 0.01
C LEU A 111 5.79 -7.90 -0.79
N ILE A 112 4.68 -7.60 -0.10
CA ILE A 112 3.42 -7.22 -0.74
C ILE A 112 3.08 -5.80 -0.29
N GLY A 113 3.11 -4.83 -1.19
CA GLY A 113 2.83 -3.42 -0.90
C GLY A 113 1.52 -2.95 -1.52
N PHE A 114 0.71 -2.22 -0.76
CA PHE A 114 -0.53 -1.63 -1.27
C PHE A 114 -0.58 -0.11 -1.07
N GLU A 115 -1.12 0.56 -2.08
CA GLU A 115 -1.71 1.89 -1.96
C GLU A 115 -3.20 1.73 -1.60
N CYS A 116 -3.70 2.51 -0.66
CA CYS A 116 -5.09 2.52 -0.20
C CYS A 116 -5.81 3.76 -0.74
N LYS A 117 -6.98 3.59 -1.36
CA LYS A 117 -7.79 4.72 -1.88
C LYS A 117 -9.24 4.64 -1.41
N TYR A 118 -9.74 5.77 -0.90
CA TYR A 118 -11.16 5.92 -0.54
C TYR A 118 -11.81 7.08 -1.30
N THR A 119 -11.59 8.33 -0.89
CA THR A 119 -12.02 9.52 -1.66
C THR A 119 -10.84 10.38 -2.12
N ASP A 120 -9.62 10.00 -1.73
CA ASP A 120 -8.39 10.72 -2.09
C ASP A 120 -8.03 10.46 -3.55
N THR A 121 -7.55 11.49 -4.26
CA THR A 121 -7.06 11.35 -5.63
C THR A 121 -5.63 10.81 -5.68
N PHE A 122 -5.21 10.29 -6.84
CA PHE A 122 -3.82 9.91 -7.05
C PHE A 122 -2.89 11.14 -7.04
N SER A 123 -1.74 10.99 -6.39
CA SER A 123 -0.70 12.03 -6.29
C SER A 123 0.28 11.92 -7.46
N PHE A 124 0.16 12.82 -8.44
CA PHE A 124 0.95 12.79 -9.67
C PHE A 124 1.96 13.94 -9.81
N LYS A 125 1.89 14.99 -8.97
CA LYS A 125 2.87 16.09 -8.95
C LYS A 125 2.96 16.79 -7.59
N PRO A 126 4.07 17.47 -7.26
CA PRO A 126 4.14 18.35 -6.09
C PRO A 126 3.10 19.48 -6.16
N SER A 127 2.50 19.86 -5.03
CA SER A 127 1.41 20.87 -4.99
C SER A 127 1.77 22.21 -5.63
N LYS A 128 3.05 22.60 -5.58
CA LYS A 128 3.57 23.88 -6.12
C LYS A 128 4.38 23.71 -7.42
N SER A 129 4.26 22.57 -8.10
CA SER A 129 4.96 22.29 -9.36
C SER A 129 3.97 21.99 -10.48
N PRO A 130 4.19 22.48 -11.71
CA PRO A 130 3.47 22.00 -12.88
C PRO A 130 4.01 20.64 -13.39
N ILE A 131 5.23 20.27 -13.00
CA ILE A 131 5.94 19.08 -13.48
C ILE A 131 5.54 17.85 -12.66
N PHE A 132 5.22 16.76 -13.34
CA PHE A 132 4.85 15.48 -12.75
C PHE A 132 6.06 14.86 -12.02
N TYR A 133 5.80 13.98 -11.06
CA TYR A 133 6.90 13.24 -10.42
C TYR A 133 7.62 12.36 -11.46
N GLY A 134 8.94 12.46 -11.50
CA GLY A 134 9.75 11.69 -12.45
C GLY A 134 9.65 12.13 -13.91
N ASP A 135 8.98 13.23 -14.23
CA ASP A 135 9.02 13.78 -15.60
C ASP A 135 10.29 14.64 -15.82
N GLU A 136 10.60 14.98 -17.06
CA GLU A 136 11.73 15.85 -17.41
C GLU A 136 11.66 17.18 -16.64
N GLY A 137 12.78 17.57 -16.03
CA GLY A 137 12.86 18.75 -15.14
C GLY A 137 12.39 18.51 -13.71
N ASN A 138 11.87 17.32 -13.38
CA ASN A 138 11.65 16.90 -11.99
C ASN A 138 12.96 16.40 -11.37
N LYS A 139 13.24 16.74 -10.11
CA LYS A 139 14.45 16.30 -9.40
C LYS A 139 14.59 14.76 -9.26
N ASN A 140 13.50 14.02 -9.45
CA ASN A 140 13.48 12.55 -9.35
C ASN A 140 13.68 11.86 -10.72
N TYR A 141 13.75 12.62 -11.82
CA TYR A 141 13.78 12.10 -13.18
C TYR A 141 14.85 11.02 -13.38
N ASP A 142 16.11 11.32 -13.05
CA ASP A 142 17.23 10.40 -13.27
C ASP A 142 17.09 9.11 -12.43
N ALA A 143 16.60 9.24 -11.19
CA ALA A 143 16.39 8.10 -10.30
C ALA A 143 15.32 7.15 -10.85
N TYR A 144 14.16 7.69 -11.23
CA TYR A 144 13.06 6.91 -11.79
C TYR A 144 13.44 6.26 -13.13
N LEU A 145 14.08 7.04 -14.02
CA LEU A 145 14.49 6.55 -15.33
C LEU A 145 15.54 5.44 -15.21
N SER A 146 16.48 5.57 -14.26
CA SER A 146 17.48 4.55 -13.96
C SER A 146 16.84 3.22 -13.51
N ILE A 147 15.91 3.28 -12.54
CA ILE A 147 15.18 2.10 -12.06
C ILE A 147 14.38 1.47 -13.22
N TYR A 148 13.62 2.28 -13.96
CA TYR A 148 12.82 1.81 -15.10
C TYR A 148 13.68 1.12 -16.16
N ASN A 149 14.82 1.72 -16.54
CA ASN A 149 15.69 1.15 -17.58
C ASN A 149 16.30 -0.19 -17.16
N LYS A 150 16.68 -0.35 -15.88
CA LYS A 150 17.18 -1.62 -15.33
C LYS A 150 16.08 -2.70 -15.26
N SER A 151 14.83 -2.29 -15.05
CA SER A 151 13.65 -3.17 -15.02
C SER A 151 12.77 -3.06 -16.27
N LYS A 152 13.34 -2.71 -17.43
CA LYS A 152 12.55 -2.44 -18.65
C LYS A 152 11.67 -3.63 -19.05
N ALA A 153 12.13 -4.85 -18.80
CA ALA A 153 11.38 -6.08 -19.07
C ALA A 153 10.12 -6.23 -18.21
N SER A 154 10.02 -5.54 -17.07
CA SER A 154 8.85 -5.55 -16.18
C SER A 154 7.67 -4.71 -16.70
N PHE A 155 7.89 -3.87 -17.73
CA PHE A 155 6.91 -2.91 -18.24
C PHE A 155 6.59 -3.14 -19.72
N THR A 156 5.31 -3.02 -20.09
CA THR A 156 4.85 -3.14 -21.49
C THR A 156 4.68 -1.79 -22.20
N LYS A 157 4.80 -0.69 -21.45
CA LYS A 157 4.65 0.69 -21.94
C LYS A 157 5.94 1.50 -21.80
N PRO A 158 6.17 2.50 -22.67
CA PRO A 158 7.24 3.48 -22.49
C PRO A 158 7.15 4.22 -21.15
N TYR A 159 8.32 4.63 -20.62
CA TYR A 159 8.45 5.38 -19.36
C TYR A 159 7.46 6.56 -19.23
N PHE A 160 7.34 7.38 -20.28
CA PHE A 160 6.54 8.59 -20.26
C PHE A 160 5.02 8.34 -20.19
N ASP A 161 4.54 7.17 -20.61
CA ASP A 161 3.13 6.77 -20.47
C ASP A 161 2.73 6.65 -18.99
N PHE A 162 3.69 6.33 -18.12
CA PHE A 162 3.49 6.25 -16.69
C PHE A 162 3.62 7.61 -16.02
N VAL A 163 4.76 8.30 -16.22
CA VAL A 163 5.06 9.52 -15.45
C VAL A 163 4.21 10.72 -15.84
N ARG A 164 3.73 10.81 -17.09
CA ARG A 164 2.87 11.92 -17.56
C ARG A 164 1.37 11.63 -17.43
N SER A 165 1.00 10.52 -16.81
CA SER A 165 -0.40 10.17 -16.53
C SER A 165 -0.77 10.56 -15.10
N LYS A 166 -1.90 11.26 -14.93
CA LYS A 166 -2.42 11.59 -13.58
C LYS A 166 -2.90 10.35 -12.83
N ASP A 167 -3.31 9.34 -13.58
CA ASP A 167 -3.92 8.12 -13.06
C ASP A 167 -2.83 7.11 -12.68
N PHE A 168 -1.76 7.02 -13.48
CA PHE A 168 -0.73 5.99 -13.30
C PHE A 168 0.49 6.44 -12.51
N ASN A 169 0.77 7.74 -12.42
CA ASN A 169 2.03 8.23 -11.82
C ASN A 169 2.26 7.70 -10.40
N GLN A 170 1.23 7.69 -9.54
CA GLN A 170 1.38 7.18 -8.17
C GLN A 170 1.61 5.67 -8.13
N LEU A 171 0.81 4.88 -8.85
CA LEU A 171 0.98 3.42 -8.92
C LEU A 171 2.33 3.04 -9.52
N PHE A 172 2.80 3.80 -10.51
CA PHE A 172 4.11 3.62 -11.09
C PHE A 172 5.22 3.89 -10.08
N ARG A 173 5.11 4.92 -9.24
CA ARG A 173 6.07 5.19 -8.15
C ARG A 173 6.15 4.03 -7.15
N ASN A 174 5.01 3.45 -6.79
CA ASN A 174 4.96 2.24 -5.97
C ASN A 174 5.62 1.05 -6.67
N GLN A 175 5.40 0.88 -7.97
CA GLN A 175 6.07 -0.15 -8.76
C GLN A 175 7.59 0.09 -8.86
N LEU A 176 8.05 1.33 -8.97
CA LEU A 176 9.49 1.64 -8.97
C LEU A 176 10.16 1.29 -7.64
N ILE A 177 9.49 1.46 -6.49
CA ILE A 177 9.98 0.96 -5.20
C ILE A 177 10.15 -0.57 -5.27
N SER A 178 9.15 -1.27 -5.79
CA SER A 178 9.19 -2.73 -5.97
C SER A 178 10.37 -3.16 -6.85
N GLU A 179 10.54 -2.53 -8.01
CA GLU A 179 11.64 -2.83 -8.93
C GLU A 179 13.02 -2.54 -8.29
N ALA A 180 13.16 -1.44 -7.56
CA ALA A 180 14.43 -1.11 -6.91
C ALA A 180 14.79 -2.12 -5.80
N LEU A 181 13.81 -2.58 -5.02
CA LEU A 181 14.00 -3.62 -4.01
C LEU A 181 14.44 -4.96 -4.63
N LEU A 182 13.92 -5.31 -5.80
CA LEU A 182 14.33 -6.50 -6.55
C LEU A 182 15.74 -6.34 -7.13
N GLN A 183 16.06 -5.18 -7.71
CA GLN A 183 17.38 -4.87 -8.27
C GLN A 183 18.49 -4.99 -7.23
N ASP A 184 18.21 -4.60 -5.98
CA ASP A 184 19.15 -4.66 -4.86
C ASP A 184 19.10 -6.00 -4.09
N ASN A 185 18.35 -7.00 -4.59
CA ASN A 185 18.21 -8.33 -3.99
C ASN A 185 17.75 -8.30 -2.51
N ILE A 186 16.91 -7.32 -2.14
CA ILE A 186 16.36 -7.22 -0.79
C ILE A 186 15.25 -8.27 -0.56
N TYR A 187 14.53 -8.61 -1.63
CA TYR A 187 13.47 -9.62 -1.67
C TYR A 187 13.60 -10.48 -2.92
N ASP A 188 13.17 -11.74 -2.86
CA ASP A 188 13.09 -12.65 -4.01
C ASP A 188 11.89 -12.34 -4.91
N PHE A 189 10.84 -11.76 -4.35
CA PHE A 189 9.68 -11.26 -5.09
C PHE A 189 9.05 -10.05 -4.41
N VAL A 190 8.46 -9.18 -5.21
CA VAL A 190 7.63 -8.08 -4.71
C VAL A 190 6.33 -8.05 -5.52
N ARG A 191 5.20 -7.98 -4.82
CA ARG A 191 3.88 -7.74 -5.41
C ARG A 191 3.38 -6.39 -4.93
N THR A 192 2.78 -5.63 -5.84
CA THR A 192 2.16 -4.34 -5.54
C THR A 192 0.65 -4.44 -5.72
N GLY A 193 -0.08 -3.38 -5.39
CA GLY A 193 -1.50 -3.36 -5.68
C GLY A 193 -2.20 -2.10 -5.20
N LEU A 194 -3.47 -2.04 -5.56
CA LEU A 194 -4.40 -1.01 -5.11
C LEU A 194 -5.48 -1.66 -4.25
N PHE A 195 -5.65 -1.13 -3.04
CA PHE A 195 -6.74 -1.45 -2.13
C PHE A 195 -7.73 -0.28 -2.13
N CYS A 196 -8.93 -0.46 -2.70
CA CYS A 196 -9.84 0.68 -2.89
C CYS A 196 -11.30 0.42 -2.56
N TYR A 197 -12.05 1.52 -2.39
CA TYR A 197 -13.50 1.47 -2.23
C TYR A 197 -14.18 0.79 -3.44
N GLN A 198 -15.22 0.00 -3.18
CA GLN A 198 -15.85 -0.81 -4.20
C GLN A 198 -16.51 -0.01 -5.33
N ASP A 199 -17.01 1.19 -5.04
CA ASP A 199 -17.71 2.06 -6.00
C ASP A 199 -16.81 3.19 -6.54
N ASP A 200 -15.50 3.14 -6.27
CA ASP A 200 -14.54 4.02 -6.93
C ASP A 200 -14.20 3.46 -8.32
N ASP A 201 -15.07 3.74 -9.29
CA ASP A 201 -14.93 3.29 -10.68
C ASP A 201 -13.65 3.85 -11.32
N SER A 202 -13.26 5.07 -10.98
CA SER A 202 -12.05 5.71 -11.51
C SER A 202 -10.79 4.99 -11.02
N ALA A 203 -10.68 4.72 -9.73
CA ALA A 203 -9.56 3.98 -9.16
C ALA A 203 -9.54 2.52 -9.64
N THR A 204 -10.72 1.90 -9.75
CA THR A 204 -10.88 0.54 -10.30
C THR A 204 -10.37 0.45 -11.73
N GLU A 205 -10.77 1.36 -12.61
CA GLU A 205 -10.36 1.36 -14.02
C GLU A 205 -8.87 1.69 -14.18
N THR A 206 -8.38 2.63 -13.37
CA THR A 206 -6.95 2.96 -13.29
C THR A 206 -6.12 1.73 -12.94
N ALA A 207 -6.51 0.99 -11.90
CA ALA A 207 -5.81 -0.23 -11.47
C ALA A 207 -5.86 -1.35 -12.51
N LYS A 208 -7.03 -1.58 -13.13
CA LYS A 208 -7.17 -2.56 -14.22
C LYS A 208 -6.27 -2.22 -15.39
N THR A 209 -6.27 -0.96 -15.81
CA THR A 209 -5.42 -0.49 -16.91
C THR A 209 -3.94 -0.62 -16.54
N PHE A 210 -3.54 -0.12 -15.37
CA PHE A 210 -2.16 -0.20 -14.88
C PHE A 210 -1.65 -1.64 -14.82
N LYS A 211 -2.48 -2.60 -14.39
CA LYS A 211 -2.14 -4.03 -14.38
C LYS A 211 -1.76 -4.56 -15.77
N THR A 212 -2.39 -4.07 -16.85
CA THR A 212 -2.04 -4.44 -18.24
C THR A 212 -0.75 -3.78 -18.74
N MET A 213 -0.26 -2.74 -18.06
CA MET A 213 0.99 -2.04 -18.38
C MET A 213 2.23 -2.76 -17.81
N LEU A 214 2.03 -3.83 -17.03
CA LEU A 214 3.08 -4.67 -16.46
C LEU A 214 3.22 -5.98 -17.25
N SER A 215 4.45 -6.45 -17.42
CA SER A 215 4.73 -7.69 -18.16
C SER A 215 4.27 -8.94 -17.42
N ASN A 216 4.24 -8.89 -16.08
CA ASN A 216 3.60 -9.90 -15.24
C ASN A 216 2.42 -9.27 -14.48
N PRO A 217 1.19 -9.41 -14.98
CA PRO A 217 0.00 -8.88 -14.32
C PRO A 217 -0.23 -9.41 -12.90
N ASP A 218 0.31 -10.58 -12.54
CA ASP A 218 0.16 -11.16 -11.19
C ASP A 218 1.01 -10.45 -10.14
N ASN A 219 1.96 -9.61 -10.56
CA ASN A 219 2.72 -8.75 -9.66
C ASN A 219 1.90 -7.54 -9.19
N PHE A 220 0.73 -7.27 -9.77
CA PHE A 220 -0.16 -6.20 -9.31
C PHE A 220 -1.57 -6.73 -9.02
N GLN A 221 -2.07 -6.47 -7.82
CA GLN A 221 -3.40 -6.89 -7.40
C GLN A 221 -4.32 -5.69 -7.14
N LEU A 222 -5.52 -5.72 -7.73
CA LEU A 222 -6.63 -4.88 -7.30
C LEU A 222 -7.43 -5.66 -6.25
N ILE A 223 -7.67 -5.03 -5.09
CA ILE A 223 -8.52 -5.56 -4.04
C ILE A 223 -9.52 -4.48 -3.65
N LYS A 224 -10.81 -4.76 -3.85
CA LYS A 224 -11.87 -3.88 -3.34
C LYS A 224 -12.14 -4.15 -1.86
N TYR A 225 -12.59 -3.15 -1.13
CA TYR A 225 -12.96 -3.32 0.29
C TYR A 225 -14.02 -4.41 0.48
N SER A 226 -15.05 -4.43 -0.39
CA SER A 226 -16.08 -5.46 -0.38
C SER A 226 -15.52 -6.87 -0.64
N ASP A 227 -14.55 -7.01 -1.55
CA ASP A 227 -13.89 -8.30 -1.85
C ASP A 227 -13.10 -8.79 -0.65
N PHE A 228 -12.35 -7.89 0.02
CA PHE A 228 -11.63 -8.20 1.25
C PHE A 228 -12.58 -8.66 2.34
N ILE A 229 -13.59 -7.86 2.68
CA ILE A 229 -14.53 -8.19 3.76
C ILE A 229 -15.23 -9.52 3.45
N SER A 230 -15.72 -9.71 2.23
CA SER A 230 -16.43 -10.93 1.82
C SER A 230 -15.56 -12.18 1.89
N LYS A 231 -14.28 -12.08 1.50
CA LYS A 231 -13.34 -13.22 1.58
C LYS A 231 -12.95 -13.54 3.01
N VAL A 232 -12.66 -12.52 3.82
CA VAL A 232 -12.29 -12.71 5.23
C VAL A 232 -13.44 -13.33 6.03
N GLN A 233 -14.69 -12.91 5.78
CA GLN A 233 -15.87 -13.47 6.47
C GLN A 233 -16.13 -14.95 6.18
N ARG A 234 -15.51 -15.53 5.15
CA ARG A 234 -15.57 -16.97 4.84
C ARG A 234 -14.54 -17.80 5.60
N LEU A 235 -13.58 -17.16 6.26
CA LEU A 235 -12.62 -17.85 7.13
C LEU A 235 -13.30 -18.30 8.42
N GLU A 236 -12.68 -19.24 9.12
CA GLU A 236 -13.06 -19.59 10.49
C GLU A 236 -12.61 -18.47 11.44
N LEU A 237 -13.52 -17.51 11.67
CA LEU A 237 -13.28 -16.34 12.50
C LEU A 237 -13.72 -16.57 13.94
N THR A 238 -12.92 -16.09 14.89
CA THR A 238 -13.40 -15.82 16.26
C THR A 238 -14.52 -14.77 16.23
N TRP A 239 -15.29 -14.67 17.31
CA TRP A 239 -16.33 -13.65 17.41
C TRP A 239 -15.78 -12.22 17.28
N GLN A 240 -14.63 -11.94 17.90
CA GLN A 240 -13.97 -10.63 17.82
C GLN A 240 -13.54 -10.28 16.38
N GLN A 241 -12.95 -11.24 15.65
CA GLN A 241 -12.59 -11.03 14.24
C GLN A 241 -13.84 -10.86 13.36
N ARG A 242 -14.92 -11.56 13.67
CA ARG A 242 -16.19 -11.41 12.95
C ARG A 242 -16.79 -10.02 13.18
N GLU A 243 -16.85 -9.56 14.42
CA GLU A 243 -17.28 -8.21 14.78
C GLU A 243 -16.43 -7.14 14.08
N TRP A 244 -15.10 -7.30 14.08
CA TRP A 244 -14.19 -6.43 13.32
C TRP A 244 -14.59 -6.30 11.84
N THR A 245 -14.79 -7.41 11.14
CA THR A 245 -15.18 -7.37 9.71
C THR A 245 -16.54 -6.70 9.49
N MET A 246 -17.48 -6.84 10.44
CA MET A 246 -18.78 -6.17 10.38
C MET A 246 -18.64 -4.66 10.59
N LEU A 247 -17.75 -4.24 11.49
CA LEU A 247 -17.46 -2.82 11.72
C LEU A 247 -16.79 -2.17 10.50
N LEU A 248 -15.98 -2.91 9.74
CA LEU A 248 -15.42 -2.45 8.48
C LEU A 248 -16.50 -2.18 7.43
N TRP A 249 -17.56 -3.01 7.42
CA TRP A 249 -18.70 -2.84 6.51
C TRP A 249 -19.59 -1.64 6.88
N ALA A 250 -19.63 -1.28 8.16
CA ALA A 250 -20.46 -0.17 8.66
C ALA A 250 -19.85 1.22 8.40
N ARG A 251 -18.75 1.31 7.64
CA ARG A 251 -18.09 2.55 7.22
C ARG A 251 -18.20 2.75 5.73
#